data_AF-A0A925XEC6-F1
#
_entry.id   AF-A0A925XEC6-F1
#
_cell.length_a   1.000
_cell.length_b   1.000
_cell.length_c   1.000
_cell.angle_alpha   90.00
_cell.angle_beta   90.00
_cell.angle_gamma   90.00
#
_symmetry.space_group_name_H-M   'P 1'
#
loop_
_entity.id
_entity.type
_entity.pdbx_description
1 polymer ?
#
loop_
_entity_poly.entity_id
_entity_poly.type
_entity_poly.pdbx_seq_one_letter_code
_entity_poly.pdbx_strand_id
1 'polypeptide(L)'
;MQTSIPMLAFATCLAFGPHAFAAGEVFAPMKVDDARSQVLAWAASQPSVAEDKQRELAALWVAGPSTEEADRLLDLVVRSFAAVDADAAKLFAACNTSAPGLLPPEGAFLKQAGRDPFFAANLGLFYGRFLVERRMFDEALEQLKAVDPQRVVDPASLFFFKAVAAQGMLEVKPALEALDTLLKSVERVPVRYSATATLMEADLKGLEEKSLGEIARLMSDSERRLDLGRAGEKVQGVQERIIAELDEIIKKTEAQQGGGGGAGDGQGGNSNESSNPANDSSIKGAEAPGDVDKKKFSKDGNWGNLPGKDQAKAKSDLNRNFPSHYGRAIDQYFRKQSERAAKNKP
;
A
#
# COMPACT_ATOMS: atom_id res chain seq x y z
N MET A 1 -74.03 -22.51 -21.24
CA MET A 1 -73.67 -21.17 -21.71
C MET A 1 -72.38 -20.78 -21.02
N GLN A 2 -71.28 -21.05 -21.70
CA GLN A 2 -69.90 -20.82 -21.29
C GLN A 2 -69.42 -19.64 -22.12
N THR A 3 -69.15 -18.50 -21.49
CA THR A 3 -68.66 -17.30 -22.18
C THR A 3 -67.18 -17.15 -21.95
N SER A 4 -66.43 -17.36 -23.02
CA SER A 4 -65.02 -17.01 -23.19
C SER A 4 -64.80 -15.50 -23.03
N ILE A 5 -63.70 -15.12 -22.37
CA ILE A 5 -63.12 -13.78 -22.42
C ILE A 5 -61.65 -13.93 -22.83
N PRO A 6 -61.17 -13.28 -23.91
CA PRO A 6 -59.77 -13.25 -24.31
C PRO A 6 -59.05 -11.96 -23.83
N MET A 7 -57.75 -11.87 -24.13
CA MET A 7 -56.85 -10.69 -24.02
C MET A 7 -56.36 -10.36 -22.59
N LEU A 8 -55.10 -9.97 -22.34
CA LEU A 8 -54.07 -9.37 -23.21
C LEU A 8 -52.70 -9.58 -22.53
N ALA A 9 -51.73 -10.16 -23.22
CA ALA A 9 -50.35 -10.26 -22.76
C ALA A 9 -49.63 -8.93 -23.03
N PHE A 10 -49.27 -8.20 -21.97
CA PHE A 10 -48.37 -7.04 -22.08
C PHE A 10 -46.93 -7.53 -21.99
N ALA A 11 -46.27 -7.60 -23.14
CA ALA A 11 -44.83 -7.67 -23.25
C ALA A 11 -44.26 -6.25 -23.07
N THR A 12 -43.66 -5.97 -21.91
CA THR A 12 -42.89 -4.75 -21.70
C THR A 12 -41.45 -4.99 -22.13
N CYS A 13 -41.14 -4.57 -23.37
CA CYS A 13 -39.78 -4.36 -23.83
C CYS A 13 -39.14 -3.22 -23.02
N LEU A 14 -38.16 -3.52 -22.17
CA LEU A 14 -37.22 -2.51 -21.68
C LEU A 14 -36.18 -2.27 -22.77
N ALA A 15 -36.40 -1.20 -23.54
CA ALA A 15 -35.45 -0.70 -24.51
C ALA A 15 -34.23 -0.11 -23.79
N PHE A 16 -33.05 -0.66 -24.10
CA PHE A 16 -31.78 -0.01 -23.85
C PHE A 16 -31.70 1.28 -24.70
N GLY A 17 -31.68 2.43 -24.03
CA GLY A 17 -31.42 3.74 -24.61
C GLY A 17 -30.05 4.28 -24.14
N PRO A 18 -29.37 5.10 -24.97
CA PRO A 18 -27.94 5.34 -24.91
C PRO A 18 -27.54 6.23 -23.73
N HIS A 19 -26.28 6.07 -23.28
CA HIS A 19 -25.62 6.89 -22.27
C HIS A 19 -25.84 8.39 -22.51
N ALA A 20 -26.77 8.95 -21.73
CA ALA A 20 -26.75 10.37 -21.43
C ALA A 20 -25.51 10.60 -20.55
N PHE A 21 -24.60 11.49 -20.97
CA PHE A 21 -23.66 12.13 -20.07
C PHE A 21 -24.49 12.78 -18.96
N ALA A 22 -24.54 12.12 -17.80
CA ALA A 22 -25.25 12.64 -16.65
C ALA A 22 -24.59 13.97 -16.25
N ALA A 23 -25.42 14.98 -15.97
CA ALA A 23 -24.97 16.16 -15.25
C ALA A 23 -24.14 15.70 -14.05
N GLY A 24 -22.91 16.20 -13.92
CA GLY A 24 -21.93 15.70 -12.95
C GLY A 24 -22.55 15.56 -11.56
N GLU A 25 -22.60 14.34 -11.07
CA GLU A 25 -23.14 14.04 -9.75
C GLU A 25 -22.21 14.64 -8.70
N VAL A 26 -22.71 15.61 -7.93
CA VAL A 26 -21.94 16.29 -6.89
C VAL A 26 -22.21 15.62 -5.55
N PHE A 27 -21.15 15.23 -4.85
CA PHE A 27 -21.21 14.59 -3.54
C PHE A 27 -20.84 15.59 -2.45
N ALA A 28 -21.75 15.84 -1.51
CA ALA A 28 -21.51 16.70 -0.36
C ALA A 28 -21.46 15.87 0.94
N PRO A 29 -20.63 16.26 1.92
CA PRO A 29 -20.68 15.62 3.23
C PRO A 29 -22.05 15.83 3.89
N MET A 30 -22.54 14.82 4.58
CA MET A 30 -23.83 14.88 5.27
C MET A 30 -23.76 15.85 6.46
N LYS A 31 -24.81 16.63 6.67
CA LYS A 31 -24.89 17.50 7.85
C LYS A 31 -25.06 16.67 9.12
N VAL A 32 -24.55 17.17 10.24
CA VAL A 32 -24.59 16.49 11.53
C VAL A 32 -26.02 16.17 11.97
N ASP A 33 -26.97 17.10 11.79
CA ASP A 33 -28.38 16.88 12.16
C ASP A 33 -29.07 15.82 11.29
N ASP A 34 -28.74 15.78 9.99
CA ASP A 34 -29.26 14.78 9.06
C ASP A 34 -28.71 13.39 9.41
N ALA A 35 -27.40 13.29 9.66
CA ALA A 35 -26.76 12.05 10.09
C ALA A 35 -27.32 11.55 11.43
N ARG A 36 -27.52 12.44 12.40
CA ARG A 36 -28.17 12.13 13.68
C ARG A 36 -29.58 11.57 13.45
N SER A 37 -30.36 12.22 12.60
CA SER A 37 -31.73 11.80 12.29
C SER A 37 -31.76 10.41 11.65
N GLN A 38 -30.85 10.13 10.70
CA GLN A 38 -30.74 8.81 10.07
C GLN A 38 -30.30 7.72 11.05
N VAL A 39 -29.34 8.01 11.92
CA VAL A 39 -28.90 7.06 12.96
C VAL A 39 -30.03 6.73 13.93
N LEU A 40 -30.79 7.74 14.40
CA LEU A 40 -31.92 7.53 15.30
C LEU A 40 -33.05 6.74 14.61
N ALA A 41 -33.35 7.03 13.34
CA ALA A 41 -34.33 6.28 12.56
C ALA A 41 -33.90 4.81 12.36
N TRP A 42 -32.64 4.59 11.99
CA TRP A 42 -32.06 3.26 11.87
C TRP A 42 -32.12 2.48 13.19
N ALA A 43 -31.74 3.11 14.31
CA ALA A 43 -31.80 2.48 15.62
C ALA A 43 -33.24 2.10 15.99
N ALA A 44 -34.21 2.99 15.77
CA ALA A 44 -35.62 2.72 16.04
C ALA A 44 -36.20 1.55 15.21
N SER A 45 -35.62 1.25 14.03
CA SER A 45 -36.03 0.10 13.22
C SER A 45 -35.45 -1.25 13.69
N GLN A 46 -34.53 -1.26 14.67
CA GLN A 46 -33.93 -2.51 15.13
C GLN A 46 -34.87 -3.29 16.06
N PRO A 47 -34.96 -4.63 15.94
CA PRO A 47 -35.97 -5.46 16.64
C PRO A 47 -35.96 -5.40 18.18
N SER A 48 -34.92 -4.85 18.81
CA SER A 48 -34.85 -4.71 20.27
C SER A 48 -33.77 -3.70 20.69
N VAL A 49 -34.03 -2.40 20.55
CA VAL A 49 -33.18 -1.39 21.21
C VAL A 49 -33.70 -1.18 22.63
N ALA A 50 -32.99 -1.72 23.61
CA ALA A 50 -33.28 -1.47 25.02
C ALA A 50 -33.26 0.05 25.31
N GLU A 51 -34.09 0.53 26.24
CA GLU A 51 -34.10 1.95 26.63
C GLU A 51 -32.71 2.47 27.02
N ASP A 52 -31.89 1.61 27.63
CA ASP A 52 -30.51 1.92 27.99
C ASP A 52 -29.64 2.25 26.76
N LYS A 53 -29.85 1.54 25.64
CA LYS A 53 -29.16 1.80 24.37
C LYS A 53 -29.62 3.09 23.71
N GLN A 54 -30.89 3.45 23.86
CA GLN A 54 -31.39 4.75 23.39
C GLN A 54 -30.79 5.90 24.20
N ARG A 55 -30.63 5.74 25.52
CA ARG A 55 -29.96 6.73 26.39
C ARG A 55 -28.48 6.86 26.07
N GLU A 56 -27.77 5.74 25.88
CA GLU A 56 -26.36 5.71 25.48
C GLU A 56 -26.16 6.45 24.15
N LEU A 57 -27.02 6.17 23.16
CA LEU A 57 -27.02 6.85 21.87
C LEU A 57 -27.28 8.35 22.04
N ALA A 58 -28.29 8.74 22.82
CA ALA A 58 -28.57 10.16 23.06
C ALA A 58 -27.37 10.89 23.70
N ALA A 59 -26.67 10.26 24.65
CA ALA A 59 -25.47 10.82 25.28
C ALA A 59 -24.30 11.01 24.29
N LEU A 60 -24.09 10.05 23.38
CA LEU A 60 -23.05 10.14 22.34
C LEU A 60 -23.23 11.38 21.45
N TRP A 61 -24.47 11.69 21.07
CA TRP A 61 -24.76 12.83 20.19
C TRP A 61 -24.80 14.18 20.91
N VAL A 62 -24.93 14.21 22.24
CA VAL A 62 -24.75 15.44 23.04
C VAL A 62 -23.28 15.82 23.15
N ALA A 63 -22.39 14.83 23.29
CA ALA A 63 -20.94 15.02 23.35
C ALA A 63 -20.27 15.05 21.95
N GLY A 64 -21.05 14.88 20.89
CA GLY A 64 -20.57 14.79 19.51
C GLY A 64 -19.84 16.04 19.01
N PRO A 65 -19.14 15.94 17.87
CA PRO A 65 -18.34 17.05 17.36
C PRO A 65 -19.21 18.27 17.07
N SER A 66 -18.75 19.44 17.51
CA SER A 66 -19.41 20.73 17.29
C SER A 66 -19.25 21.27 15.86
N THR A 67 -18.51 20.58 14.98
CA THR A 67 -17.98 21.15 13.74
C THR A 67 -17.92 20.18 12.55
N GLU A 68 -17.88 20.80 11.37
CA GLU A 68 -18.00 20.32 9.99
C GLU A 68 -16.96 19.27 9.50
N GLU A 69 -16.23 18.60 10.41
CA GLU A 69 -15.24 17.58 10.04
C GLU A 69 -15.93 16.22 9.77
N ALA A 70 -16.14 15.92 8.48
CA ALA A 70 -16.83 14.72 8.02
C ALA A 70 -16.24 13.40 8.57
N ASP A 71 -14.91 13.28 8.70
CA ASP A 71 -14.27 12.08 9.27
C ASP A 71 -14.69 11.83 10.73
N ARG A 72 -14.83 12.89 11.54
CA ARG A 72 -15.28 12.74 12.95
C ARG A 72 -16.75 12.36 13.02
N LEU A 73 -17.54 12.86 12.08
CA LEU A 73 -18.94 12.47 11.95
C LEU A 73 -19.07 10.99 11.60
N LEU A 74 -18.24 10.47 10.68
CA LEU A 74 -18.16 9.04 10.38
C LEU A 74 -17.87 8.21 11.63
N ASP A 75 -16.85 8.59 12.40
CA ASP A 75 -16.49 7.87 13.63
C ASP A 75 -17.64 7.88 14.67
N LEU A 76 -18.38 8.99 14.79
CA LEU A 76 -19.54 9.09 15.68
C LEU A 76 -20.71 8.21 15.21
N VAL A 77 -21.00 8.21 13.90
CA VAL A 77 -22.04 7.37 13.29
C VAL A 77 -21.72 5.89 13.51
N VAL A 78 -20.48 5.49 13.28
CA VAL A 78 -20.04 4.10 13.49
C VAL A 78 -20.08 3.70 14.96
N ARG A 79 -19.66 4.57 15.88
CA ARG A 79 -19.81 4.34 17.32
C ARG A 79 -21.28 4.16 17.72
N SER A 80 -22.18 4.92 17.10
CA SER A 80 -23.61 4.78 17.31
C SER A 80 -24.13 3.42 16.86
N PHE A 81 -23.66 2.92 15.71
CA PHE A 81 -23.97 1.57 15.24
C PHE A 81 -23.45 0.50 16.18
N ALA A 82 -22.19 0.63 16.63
CA ALA A 82 -21.57 -0.28 17.58
C ALA A 82 -22.27 -0.30 18.95
N ALA A 83 -22.95 0.78 19.35
CA ALA A 83 -23.73 0.79 20.57
C ALA A 83 -24.99 -0.10 20.47
N VAL A 84 -25.55 -0.27 19.27
CA VAL A 84 -26.86 -0.92 19.07
C VAL A 84 -26.75 -2.32 18.44
N ASP A 85 -25.87 -2.51 17.46
CA ASP A 85 -25.69 -3.76 16.72
C ASP A 85 -24.43 -4.52 17.18
N ALA A 86 -24.58 -5.80 17.49
CA ALA A 86 -23.50 -6.62 18.06
C ALA A 86 -22.38 -6.95 17.06
N ASP A 87 -22.70 -7.08 15.77
CA ASP A 87 -21.69 -7.34 14.74
C ASP A 87 -20.87 -6.07 14.48
N ALA A 88 -21.54 -4.91 14.41
CA ALA A 88 -20.90 -3.61 14.37
C ALA A 88 -20.01 -3.37 15.59
N ALA A 89 -20.45 -3.75 16.80
CA ALA A 89 -19.67 -3.64 18.03
C ALA A 89 -18.36 -4.44 17.94
N LYS A 90 -18.44 -5.70 17.49
CA LYS A 90 -17.26 -6.57 17.31
C LYS A 90 -16.30 -6.00 16.27
N LEU A 91 -16.82 -5.58 15.12
CA LEU A 91 -16.01 -5.01 14.05
C LEU A 91 -15.33 -3.71 14.49
N PHE A 92 -16.07 -2.82 15.15
CA PHE A 92 -15.54 -1.57 15.69
C PHE A 92 -14.43 -1.80 16.72
N ALA A 93 -14.63 -2.73 17.66
CA ALA A 93 -13.61 -3.09 18.64
C ALA A 93 -12.36 -3.68 17.97
N ALA A 94 -12.53 -4.56 16.98
CA ALA A 94 -11.43 -5.16 16.23
C ALA A 94 -10.64 -4.12 15.43
N CYS A 95 -11.31 -3.11 14.85
CA CYS A 95 -10.62 -2.05 14.10
C CYS A 95 -9.85 -1.07 15.00
N ASN A 96 -10.29 -0.90 16.26
CA ASN A 96 -9.67 0.03 17.23
C ASN A 96 -8.68 -0.64 18.19
N THR A 97 -8.34 -1.91 17.98
CA THR A 97 -7.37 -2.61 18.84
C THR A 97 -5.94 -2.10 18.62
N SER A 98 -5.16 -2.00 19.70
CA SER A 98 -3.76 -1.57 19.65
C SER A 98 -2.83 -2.61 19.02
N ALA A 99 -3.25 -3.87 18.97
CA ALA A 99 -2.46 -4.98 18.42
C ALA A 99 -3.30 -5.83 17.44
N PRO A 100 -3.60 -5.32 16.24
CA PRO A 100 -4.40 -6.06 15.27
C PRO A 100 -3.59 -7.17 14.62
N GLY A 101 -4.29 -8.23 14.24
CA GLY A 101 -3.70 -9.34 13.50
C GLY A 101 -3.36 -8.97 12.05
N LEU A 102 -2.71 -9.92 11.37
CA LEU A 102 -2.40 -9.84 9.94
C LEU A 102 -3.62 -10.15 9.05
N LEU A 103 -4.66 -10.72 9.64
CA LEU A 103 -5.92 -11.00 8.95
C LEU A 103 -6.91 -9.86 9.16
N PRO A 104 -7.72 -9.54 8.13
CA PRO A 104 -8.77 -8.56 8.28
C PRO A 104 -9.81 -9.03 9.32
N PRO A 105 -10.34 -8.12 10.16
CA PRO A 105 -11.51 -8.40 10.99
C PRO A 105 -12.69 -8.91 10.16
N GLU A 106 -13.59 -9.70 10.75
CA GLU A 106 -14.73 -10.26 10.02
C GLU A 106 -15.75 -9.17 9.64
N GLY A 107 -15.84 -8.86 8.34
CA GLY A 107 -16.74 -7.84 7.79
C GLY A 107 -17.81 -8.39 6.83
N ALA A 108 -17.90 -9.71 6.64
CA ALA A 108 -18.80 -10.31 5.65
C ALA A 108 -20.28 -10.01 5.89
N PHE A 109 -20.65 -9.75 7.15
CA PHE A 109 -22.03 -9.40 7.52
C PHE A 109 -22.52 -8.10 6.86
N LEU A 110 -21.62 -7.20 6.45
CA LEU A 110 -21.96 -5.96 5.73
C LEU A 110 -22.58 -6.22 4.36
N LYS A 111 -22.30 -7.39 3.76
CA LYS A 111 -22.81 -7.79 2.44
C LYS A 111 -24.08 -8.65 2.52
N GLN A 112 -24.59 -8.93 3.73
CA GLN A 112 -25.79 -9.73 3.91
C GLN A 112 -27.04 -8.98 3.43
N ALA A 113 -27.94 -9.71 2.76
CA ALA A 113 -29.22 -9.17 2.34
C ALA A 113 -30.05 -8.71 3.56
N GLY A 114 -30.75 -7.58 3.41
CA GLY A 114 -31.60 -7.02 4.46
C GLY A 114 -30.89 -6.11 5.47
N ARG A 115 -29.57 -5.89 5.33
CA ARG A 115 -28.88 -4.83 6.08
C ARG A 115 -29.36 -3.46 5.60
N ASP A 116 -29.57 -2.56 6.55
CA ASP A 116 -29.94 -1.18 6.23
C ASP A 116 -28.85 -0.51 5.38
N PRO A 117 -29.19 0.17 4.28
CA PRO A 117 -28.18 0.72 3.38
C PRO A 117 -27.32 1.83 3.98
N PHE A 118 -27.87 2.67 4.85
CA PHE A 118 -27.12 3.75 5.51
C PHE A 118 -26.12 3.17 6.51
N PHE A 119 -26.56 2.16 7.28
CA PHE A 119 -25.68 1.37 8.15
C PHE A 119 -24.55 0.69 7.37
N ALA A 120 -24.88 -0.06 6.31
CA ALA A 120 -23.90 -0.82 5.54
C ALA A 120 -22.88 0.09 4.83
N ALA A 121 -23.33 1.22 4.28
CA ALA A 121 -22.45 2.17 3.58
C ALA A 121 -21.44 2.81 4.53
N ASN A 122 -21.87 3.34 5.68
CA ASN A 122 -21.00 4.06 6.60
C ASN A 122 -20.09 3.11 7.39
N LEU A 123 -20.59 1.96 7.84
CA LEU A 123 -19.74 0.96 8.49
C LEU A 123 -18.75 0.34 7.49
N GLY A 124 -19.18 0.15 6.24
CA GLY A 124 -18.32 -0.29 5.14
C GLY A 124 -17.23 0.72 4.79
N LEU A 125 -17.53 2.03 4.80
CA LEU A 125 -16.54 3.09 4.61
C LEU A 125 -15.49 3.07 5.74
N PHE A 126 -15.94 3.03 7.00
CA PHE A 126 -15.04 2.97 8.16
C PHE A 126 -14.15 1.72 8.12
N TYR A 127 -14.73 0.56 7.80
CA TYR A 127 -13.97 -0.68 7.68
C TYR A 127 -12.98 -0.63 6.51
N GLY A 128 -13.39 -0.11 5.37
CA GLY A 128 -12.50 0.11 4.23
C GLY A 128 -11.33 1.03 4.55
N ARG A 129 -11.58 2.14 5.26
CA ARG A 129 -10.53 3.03 5.79
C ARG A 129 -9.53 2.27 6.66
N PHE A 130 -10.01 1.49 7.63
CA PHE A 130 -9.15 0.65 8.47
C PHE A 130 -8.29 -0.30 7.64
N LEU A 131 -8.86 -0.95 6.63
CA LEU A 131 -8.11 -1.87 5.76
C LEU A 131 -7.02 -1.14 4.96
N VAL A 132 -7.29 0.06 4.44
CA VAL A 132 -6.29 0.88 3.74
C VAL A 132 -5.17 1.30 4.69
N GLU A 133 -5.49 1.79 5.88
CA GLU A 133 -4.50 2.16 6.89
C GLU A 133 -3.62 0.96 7.32
N ARG A 134 -4.15 -0.26 7.19
CA ARG A 134 -3.43 -1.52 7.43
C ARG A 134 -2.74 -2.10 6.19
N ARG A 135 -2.71 -1.37 5.07
CA ARG A 135 -2.11 -1.81 3.80
C ARG A 135 -2.78 -3.08 3.21
N MET A 136 -3.98 -3.43 3.65
CA MET A 136 -4.80 -4.55 3.15
C MET A 136 -5.60 -4.13 1.91
N PHE A 137 -4.90 -3.72 0.85
CA PHE A 137 -5.54 -3.04 -0.28
C PHE A 137 -6.46 -3.93 -1.12
N ASP A 138 -6.18 -5.23 -1.24
CA ASP A 138 -7.06 -6.16 -1.96
C ASP A 138 -8.47 -6.15 -1.33
N GLU A 139 -8.54 -6.33 0.00
CA GLU A 139 -9.78 -6.32 0.77
C GLU A 139 -10.41 -4.93 0.84
N ALA A 140 -9.60 -3.89 0.99
CA ALA A 140 -10.07 -2.52 1.04
C ALA A 140 -10.79 -2.13 -0.25
N LEU A 141 -10.22 -2.48 -1.42
CA LEU A 141 -10.85 -2.20 -2.71
C LEU A 141 -12.15 -2.98 -2.86
N GLU A 142 -12.17 -4.25 -2.51
CA GLU A 142 -13.39 -5.05 -2.58
C GLU A 142 -14.51 -4.45 -1.70
N GLN A 143 -14.16 -4.01 -0.49
CA GLN A 143 -15.11 -3.38 0.42
C GLN A 143 -15.58 -2.02 -0.09
N LEU A 144 -14.65 -1.13 -0.45
CA LEU A 144 -14.96 0.25 -0.82
C LEU A 144 -15.69 0.33 -2.17
N LYS A 145 -15.39 -0.55 -3.14
CA LYS A 145 -16.11 -0.61 -4.43
C LYS A 145 -17.61 -0.85 -4.25
N ALA A 146 -18.02 -1.57 -3.19
CA ALA A 146 -19.42 -1.85 -2.88
C ALA A 146 -20.13 -0.72 -2.13
N VAL A 147 -19.40 0.29 -1.63
CA VAL A 147 -19.99 1.40 -0.87
C VAL A 147 -20.56 2.45 -1.82
N ASP A 148 -21.86 2.72 -1.64
CA ASP A 148 -22.62 3.75 -2.35
C ASP A 148 -22.23 5.16 -1.85
N PRO A 149 -21.64 6.01 -2.72
CA PRO A 149 -21.22 7.37 -2.35
C PRO A 149 -22.36 8.30 -1.91
N GLN A 150 -23.61 8.04 -2.32
CA GLN A 150 -24.76 8.87 -1.91
C GLN A 150 -25.22 8.60 -0.48
N ARG A 151 -24.81 7.47 0.10
CA ARG A 151 -25.31 6.98 1.40
C ARG A 151 -24.29 7.12 2.53
N VAL A 152 -23.09 7.62 2.22
CA VAL A 152 -22.05 7.87 3.23
C VAL A 152 -22.11 9.29 3.76
N VAL A 153 -21.76 9.46 5.03
CA VAL A 153 -21.64 10.80 5.63
C VAL A 153 -20.40 11.55 5.16
N ASP A 154 -19.39 10.82 4.70
CA ASP A 154 -18.11 11.36 4.24
C ASP A 154 -17.68 10.79 2.87
N PRO A 155 -18.23 11.34 1.76
CA PRO A 155 -17.83 10.95 0.42
C PRO A 155 -16.36 11.24 0.11
N ALA A 156 -15.76 12.26 0.73
CA ALA A 156 -14.36 12.61 0.49
C ALA A 156 -13.43 11.49 0.97
N SER A 157 -13.64 10.97 2.18
CA SER A 157 -12.92 9.79 2.67
C SER A 157 -13.13 8.59 1.73
N LEU A 158 -14.35 8.35 1.27
CA LEU A 158 -14.64 7.21 0.38
C LEU A 158 -13.78 7.24 -0.88
N PHE A 159 -13.78 8.34 -1.62
CA PHE A 159 -13.00 8.43 -2.86
C PHE A 159 -11.49 8.51 -2.60
N PHE A 160 -11.07 9.17 -1.52
CA PHE A 160 -9.66 9.21 -1.13
C PHE A 160 -9.11 7.81 -0.83
N PHE A 161 -9.77 7.04 0.04
CA PHE A 161 -9.31 5.69 0.38
C PHE A 161 -9.46 4.70 -0.78
N LYS A 162 -10.47 4.88 -1.67
CA LYS A 162 -10.55 4.14 -2.95
C LYS A 162 -9.31 4.39 -3.80
N ALA A 163 -8.92 5.65 -3.97
CA ALA A 163 -7.75 6.03 -4.75
C ALA A 163 -6.45 5.48 -4.17
N VAL A 164 -6.26 5.57 -2.84
CA VAL A 164 -5.06 5.05 -2.16
C VAL A 164 -4.93 3.53 -2.34
N ALA A 165 -6.03 2.79 -2.13
CA ALA A 165 -6.01 1.35 -2.30
C ALA A 165 -5.77 0.94 -3.76
N ALA A 166 -6.40 1.65 -4.72
CA ALA A 166 -6.22 1.40 -6.15
C ALA A 166 -4.79 1.70 -6.62
N GLN A 167 -4.20 2.81 -6.16
CA GLN A 167 -2.80 3.14 -6.46
C GLN A 167 -1.85 2.08 -5.91
N GLY A 168 -2.06 1.63 -4.66
CA GLY A 168 -1.24 0.60 -4.04
C GLY A 168 -1.33 -0.77 -4.74
N MET A 169 -2.43 -1.04 -5.43
CA MET A 169 -2.67 -2.23 -6.25
C MET A 169 -2.29 -2.04 -7.72
N LEU A 170 -1.74 -0.87 -8.08
CA LEU A 170 -1.43 -0.49 -9.45
C LEU A 170 -2.64 -0.52 -10.41
N GLU A 171 -3.86 -0.39 -9.87
CA GLU A 171 -5.09 -0.20 -10.66
C GLU A 171 -5.19 1.26 -11.12
N VAL A 172 -4.33 1.66 -12.07
CA VAL A 172 -4.15 3.06 -12.50
C VAL A 172 -5.46 3.72 -12.92
N LYS A 173 -6.28 3.05 -13.74
CA LYS A 173 -7.57 3.58 -14.22
C LYS A 173 -8.55 3.83 -13.06
N PRO A 174 -8.91 2.81 -12.23
CA PRO A 174 -9.74 3.04 -11.05
C PRO A 174 -9.20 4.10 -10.08
N ALA A 175 -7.88 4.19 -9.91
CA ALA A 175 -7.27 5.20 -9.06
C ALA A 175 -7.51 6.61 -9.62
N LEU A 176 -7.25 6.83 -10.92
CA LEU A 176 -7.49 8.11 -11.57
C LEU A 176 -8.98 8.51 -11.57
N GLU A 177 -9.90 7.56 -11.79
CA GLU A 177 -11.35 7.82 -11.71
C GLU A 177 -11.79 8.26 -10.31
N ALA A 178 -11.27 7.61 -9.26
CA ALA A 178 -11.55 7.98 -7.88
C ALA A 178 -10.96 9.35 -7.54
N LEU A 179 -9.74 9.67 -7.99
CA LEU A 179 -9.09 10.97 -7.80
C LEU A 179 -9.82 12.08 -8.54
N ASP A 180 -10.25 11.84 -9.78
CA ASP A 180 -11.01 12.79 -10.58
C ASP A 180 -12.34 13.14 -9.89
N THR A 181 -13.05 12.11 -9.43
CA THR A 181 -14.30 12.29 -8.68
C THR A 181 -14.07 13.07 -7.40
N LEU A 182 -13.04 12.71 -6.62
CA LEU A 182 -12.68 13.41 -5.39
C LEU A 182 -12.39 14.89 -5.63
N LEU A 183 -11.61 15.22 -6.66
CA LEU A 183 -11.12 16.58 -6.89
C LEU A 183 -12.15 17.48 -7.59
N LYS A 184 -13.06 16.91 -8.39
CA LYS A 184 -13.98 17.69 -9.23
C LYS A 184 -15.44 17.63 -8.79
N SER A 185 -15.85 16.54 -8.14
CA SER A 185 -17.26 16.24 -7.86
C SER A 185 -17.57 16.13 -6.38
N VAL A 186 -16.60 16.24 -5.48
CA VAL A 186 -16.83 16.22 -4.02
C VAL A 186 -16.69 17.62 -3.45
N GLU A 187 -17.69 18.06 -2.69
CA GLU A 187 -17.64 19.33 -1.95
C GLU A 187 -16.88 19.19 -0.63
N ARG A 188 -16.29 20.30 -0.16
CA ARG A 188 -15.66 20.42 1.17
C ARG A 188 -14.59 19.35 1.45
N VAL A 189 -13.85 18.94 0.42
CA VAL A 189 -12.75 17.98 0.56
C VAL A 189 -11.70 18.53 1.53
N PRO A 190 -11.31 17.78 2.57
CA PRO A 190 -10.23 18.19 3.48
C PRO A 190 -8.93 18.46 2.72
N VAL A 191 -8.21 19.53 3.10
CA VAL A 191 -6.95 19.95 2.44
C VAL A 191 -5.91 18.82 2.37
N ARG A 192 -5.84 17.99 3.42
CA ARG A 192 -4.94 16.82 3.46
C ARG A 192 -5.24 15.81 2.33
N TYR A 193 -6.51 15.62 1.99
CA TYR A 193 -6.94 14.71 0.94
C TYR A 193 -6.71 15.33 -0.43
N SER A 194 -7.11 16.58 -0.66
CA SER A 194 -6.92 17.23 -1.96
C SER A 194 -5.44 17.42 -2.32
N ALA A 195 -4.59 17.79 -1.35
CA ALA A 195 -3.15 17.93 -1.57
C ALA A 195 -2.51 16.59 -1.97
N THR A 196 -2.79 15.52 -1.21
CA THR A 196 -2.26 14.19 -1.49
C THR A 196 -2.83 13.64 -2.80
N ALA A 197 -4.13 13.80 -3.04
CA ALA A 197 -4.80 13.36 -4.26
C ALA A 197 -4.24 14.04 -5.52
N THR A 198 -3.92 15.34 -5.45
CA THR A 198 -3.29 16.05 -6.57
C THR A 198 -1.91 15.47 -6.90
N LEU A 199 -1.12 15.14 -5.88
CA LEU A 199 0.18 14.49 -6.07
C LEU A 199 0.05 13.08 -6.63
N MET A 200 -0.89 12.29 -6.10
CA MET A 200 -1.19 10.94 -6.61
C MET A 200 -1.67 10.98 -8.07
N GLU A 201 -2.49 11.96 -8.44
CA GLU A 201 -3.01 12.10 -9.80
C GLU A 201 -1.88 12.42 -10.79
N ALA A 202 -0.99 13.35 -10.43
CA ALA A 202 0.18 13.69 -11.24
C ALA A 202 1.15 12.50 -11.38
N ASP A 203 1.39 11.78 -10.28
CA ASP A 203 2.24 10.59 -10.24
C ASP A 203 1.71 9.48 -11.17
N LEU A 204 0.41 9.19 -11.10
CA LEU A 204 -0.23 8.16 -11.91
C LEU A 204 -0.34 8.54 -13.39
N LYS A 205 -0.58 9.82 -13.71
CA LYS A 205 -0.61 10.31 -15.10
C LYS A 205 0.77 10.23 -15.77
N GLY A 206 1.84 10.35 -15.00
CA GLY A 206 3.21 10.21 -15.48
C GLY A 206 3.74 8.78 -15.49
N LEU A 207 2.94 7.79 -15.07
CA LEU A 207 3.38 6.40 -15.01
C LEU A 207 3.38 5.76 -16.40
N GLU A 208 4.57 5.35 -16.85
CA GLU A 208 4.75 4.62 -18.09
C GLU A 208 4.70 3.10 -17.84
N GLU A 209 3.98 2.38 -18.70
CA GLU A 209 3.94 0.92 -18.68
C GLU A 209 5.33 0.33 -18.96
N LYS A 210 5.69 -0.72 -18.20
CA LYS A 210 6.99 -1.41 -18.20
C LYS A 210 8.18 -0.48 -17.96
N SER A 211 7.97 0.64 -17.29
CA SER A 211 9.06 1.49 -16.83
C SER A 211 9.65 0.97 -15.53
N LEU A 212 10.88 1.40 -15.20
CA LEU A 212 11.45 1.16 -13.88
C LEU A 212 10.57 1.71 -12.75
N GLY A 213 9.78 2.76 -13.02
CA GLY A 213 8.82 3.31 -12.08
C GLY A 213 7.64 2.37 -11.81
N GLU A 214 7.12 1.69 -12.83
CA GLU A 214 6.08 0.66 -12.64
C GLU A 214 6.63 -0.53 -11.86
N ILE A 215 7.81 -1.02 -12.25
CA ILE A 215 8.47 -2.16 -11.60
C ILE A 215 8.73 -1.87 -10.12
N ALA A 216 9.20 -0.67 -9.77
CA ALA A 216 9.41 -0.30 -8.38
C ALA A 216 8.11 -0.39 -7.55
N ARG A 217 6.96 -0.04 -8.14
CA ARG A 217 5.65 -0.16 -7.47
C ARG A 217 5.21 -1.61 -7.33
N LEU A 218 5.44 -2.44 -8.36
CA LEU A 218 5.20 -3.89 -8.27
C LEU A 218 6.06 -4.52 -7.16
N MET A 219 7.32 -4.11 -7.02
CA MET A 219 8.20 -4.55 -5.93
C MET A 219 7.65 -4.14 -4.56
N SER A 220 7.20 -2.90 -4.41
CA SER A 220 6.55 -2.43 -3.17
C SER A 220 5.24 -3.17 -2.85
N ASP A 221 4.45 -3.55 -3.87
CA ASP A 221 3.26 -4.40 -3.70
C ASP A 221 3.64 -5.80 -3.22
N SER A 222 4.66 -6.42 -3.84
CA SER A 222 5.19 -7.72 -3.41
C SER A 222 5.69 -7.68 -1.96
N GLU A 223 6.48 -6.67 -1.59
CA GLU A 223 6.95 -6.47 -0.20
C GLU A 223 5.77 -6.35 0.77
N ARG A 224 4.78 -5.49 0.47
CA ARG A 224 3.58 -5.34 1.29
C ARG A 224 2.86 -6.66 1.51
N ARG A 225 2.69 -7.47 0.46
CA ARG A 225 2.01 -8.76 0.57
C ARG A 225 2.79 -9.71 1.47
N LEU A 226 4.12 -9.72 1.39
CA LEU A 226 4.97 -10.51 2.27
C LEU A 226 4.91 -10.03 3.73
N ASP A 227 4.87 -8.71 3.98
CA ASP A 227 4.66 -8.15 5.33
C ASP A 227 3.34 -8.62 5.96
N LEU A 228 2.31 -8.80 5.12
CA LEU A 228 1.00 -9.35 5.53
C LEU A 228 0.99 -10.88 5.68
N GLY A 229 2.14 -11.54 5.55
CA GLY A 229 2.28 -13.00 5.61
C GLY A 229 1.71 -13.74 4.39
N ARG A 230 1.49 -13.04 3.26
CA ARG A 230 0.97 -13.63 2.02
C ARG A 230 2.16 -14.00 1.13
N ALA A 231 2.35 -15.30 0.90
CA ALA A 231 3.42 -15.82 0.03
C ALA A 231 2.89 -16.84 -1.02
N GLY A 232 1.59 -16.79 -1.30
CA GLY A 232 0.94 -17.70 -2.25
C GLY A 232 1.17 -17.33 -3.72
N GLU A 233 0.52 -18.07 -4.62
CA GLU A 233 0.66 -17.98 -6.08
C GLU A 233 0.48 -16.55 -6.62
N LYS A 234 -0.47 -15.77 -6.07
CA LYS A 234 -0.66 -14.37 -6.48
C LYS A 234 0.60 -13.52 -6.31
N VAL A 235 1.35 -13.72 -5.22
CA VAL A 235 2.58 -12.96 -4.93
C VAL A 235 3.71 -13.43 -5.83
N GLN A 236 3.81 -14.74 -6.05
CA GLN A 236 4.79 -15.33 -6.95
C GLN A 236 4.58 -14.83 -8.39
N GLY A 237 3.33 -14.76 -8.88
CA GLY A 237 3.03 -14.20 -10.20
C GLY A 237 3.42 -12.73 -10.35
N VAL A 238 3.28 -11.91 -9.30
CA VAL A 238 3.79 -10.52 -9.30
C VAL A 238 5.32 -10.50 -9.38
N GLN A 239 6.01 -11.37 -8.64
CA GLN A 239 7.46 -11.48 -8.66
C GLN A 239 8.00 -11.97 -10.02
N GLU A 240 7.33 -12.95 -10.64
CA GLU A 240 7.64 -13.41 -11.99
C GLU A 240 7.46 -12.29 -13.03
N ARG A 241 6.36 -11.52 -12.91
CA ARG A 241 6.13 -10.34 -13.76
C ARG A 241 7.26 -9.32 -13.61
N ILE A 242 7.70 -9.02 -12.39
CA ILE A 242 8.83 -8.12 -12.12
C ILE A 242 10.11 -8.59 -12.83
N ILE A 243 10.44 -9.89 -12.72
CA ILE A 243 11.63 -10.46 -13.36
C ILE A 243 11.52 -10.33 -14.89
N ALA A 244 10.36 -10.67 -15.45
CA ALA A 244 10.14 -10.60 -16.89
C ALA A 244 10.26 -9.17 -17.45
N GLU A 245 9.69 -8.19 -16.77
CA GLU A 245 9.78 -6.77 -17.18
C GLU A 245 11.20 -6.22 -17.03
N LEU A 246 11.93 -6.59 -15.98
CA LEU A 246 13.34 -6.22 -15.83
C LEU A 246 14.21 -6.82 -16.93
N ASP A 247 14.01 -8.10 -17.28
CA ASP A 247 14.72 -8.75 -18.38
C ASP A 247 14.45 -8.06 -19.73
N GLU A 248 13.23 -7.58 -19.97
CA GLU A 248 12.87 -6.81 -21.17
C GLU A 248 13.63 -5.47 -21.22
N ILE A 249 13.71 -4.75 -20.09
CA ILE A 249 14.48 -3.50 -19.98
C ILE A 249 15.98 -3.76 -20.20
N ILE A 250 16.54 -4.81 -19.62
CA ILE A 250 17.95 -5.18 -19.81
C ILE A 250 18.23 -5.41 -21.29
N LYS A 251 17.43 -6.26 -21.95
CA LYS A 251 17.57 -6.54 -23.40
C LYS A 251 17.49 -5.27 -24.25
N LYS A 252 16.53 -4.39 -23.96
CA LYS A 252 16.37 -3.11 -24.67
C LYS A 252 17.59 -2.21 -24.49
N THR A 253 18.13 -2.17 -23.27
CA THR A 253 19.31 -1.34 -22.92
C THR A 253 20.57 -1.89 -23.57
N GLU A 254 20.78 -3.21 -23.55
CA GLU A 254 21.90 -3.89 -24.20
C GLU A 254 21.88 -3.67 -25.72
N ALA A 255 20.72 -3.81 -26.36
CA ALA A 255 20.56 -3.54 -27.78
C ALA A 255 20.88 -2.08 -28.15
N GLN A 256 20.54 -1.12 -27.28
CA GLN A 256 20.84 0.29 -27.48
C GLN A 256 22.34 0.60 -27.30
N GLN A 257 23.05 -0.14 -26.44
CA GLN A 257 24.51 -0.01 -26.26
C GLN A 257 25.31 -0.74 -27.34
N GLY A 258 24.81 -1.83 -27.89
CA GLY A 258 25.47 -2.62 -28.94
C GLY A 258 25.46 -1.99 -30.36
N GLY A 259 24.79 -0.85 -30.56
CA GLY A 259 24.63 -0.22 -31.87
C GLY A 259 25.66 0.87 -32.24
N GLY A 260 26.67 1.11 -31.41
CA GLY A 260 27.58 2.26 -31.54
C GLY A 260 29.06 1.92 -31.38
N GLY A 261 29.61 1.12 -32.28
CA GLY A 261 31.05 0.85 -32.38
C GLY A 261 31.41 0.46 -33.81
N GLY A 262 31.78 1.45 -34.61
CA GLY A 262 31.95 1.32 -36.05
C GLY A 262 32.99 0.29 -36.48
N ALA A 263 32.64 -0.42 -37.54
CA ALA A 263 33.57 -1.17 -38.38
C ALA A 263 34.65 -0.21 -38.93
N GLY A 264 35.80 -0.21 -38.27
CA GLY A 264 37.06 0.28 -38.81
C GLY A 264 37.90 -0.92 -39.23
N ASP A 265 37.74 -1.33 -40.49
CA ASP A 265 38.65 -2.24 -41.17
C ASP A 265 40.03 -1.57 -41.22
N GLY A 266 40.92 -1.97 -40.33
CA GLY A 266 42.18 -1.30 -40.05
C GLY A 266 43.19 -2.27 -39.47
N GLN A 267 43.84 -3.02 -40.36
CA GLN A 267 45.01 -3.86 -40.11
C GLN A 267 46.04 -3.12 -39.23
N GLY A 268 46.20 -3.47 -37.95
CA GLY A 268 47.22 -2.84 -37.11
C GLY A 268 47.25 -3.26 -35.64
N GLY A 269 48.16 -4.18 -35.32
CA GLY A 269 48.97 -4.20 -34.08
C GLY A 269 48.28 -4.04 -32.72
N ASN A 270 48.06 -5.17 -32.05
CA ASN A 270 47.78 -5.30 -30.62
C ASN A 270 48.84 -4.57 -29.76
N SER A 271 48.54 -3.37 -29.27
CA SER A 271 49.31 -2.69 -28.22
C SER A 271 48.38 -1.83 -27.35
N ASN A 272 48.05 -2.35 -26.16
CA ASN A 272 47.24 -1.69 -25.14
C ASN A 272 48.13 -1.01 -24.07
N GLU A 273 49.21 -0.35 -24.51
CA GLU A 273 50.08 0.44 -23.64
C GLU A 273 49.96 1.92 -24.04
N SER A 274 49.13 2.68 -23.33
CA SER A 274 49.05 4.13 -23.48
C SER A 274 50.19 4.78 -22.71
N SER A 275 51.11 5.45 -23.40
CA SER A 275 52.23 6.19 -22.80
C SER A 275 51.84 7.55 -22.21
N ASN A 276 50.56 7.96 -22.31
CA ASN A 276 50.05 9.20 -21.75
C ASN A 276 48.70 8.99 -21.04
N PRO A 277 48.42 9.73 -19.94
CA PRO A 277 47.11 9.72 -19.29
C PRO A 277 46.04 10.31 -20.22
N ALA A 278 44.80 9.84 -20.07
CA ALA A 278 43.68 10.35 -20.85
C ALA A 278 43.37 11.81 -20.45
N ASN A 279 43.22 12.69 -21.45
CA ASN A 279 42.89 14.10 -21.22
C ASN A 279 41.44 14.29 -20.75
N ASP A 280 40.56 13.32 -20.99
CA ASP A 280 39.16 13.33 -20.54
C ASP A 280 38.71 11.93 -20.08
N SER A 281 37.77 11.92 -19.13
CA SER A 281 37.14 10.70 -18.60
C SER A 281 36.07 10.19 -19.56
N SER A 282 36.49 9.58 -20.67
CA SER A 282 35.61 8.83 -21.56
C SER A 282 35.85 7.32 -21.36
N ILE A 283 34.78 6.52 -21.42
CA ILE A 283 34.89 5.06 -21.48
C ILE A 283 35.58 4.70 -22.81
N LYS A 284 36.89 4.46 -22.77
CA LYS A 284 37.62 3.89 -23.91
C LYS A 284 37.26 2.42 -23.97
N GLY A 285 36.55 2.01 -25.03
CA GLY A 285 36.10 0.64 -25.29
C GLY A 285 37.26 -0.34 -25.58
N ALA A 286 38.24 -0.41 -24.70
CA ALA A 286 39.27 -1.43 -24.75
C ALA A 286 38.71 -2.71 -24.13
N GLU A 287 38.49 -3.71 -24.98
CA GLU A 287 38.14 -5.07 -24.55
C GLU A 287 39.43 -5.74 -24.04
N ALA A 288 39.69 -5.60 -22.75
CA ALA A 288 40.73 -6.36 -22.07
C ALA A 288 40.17 -7.73 -21.64
N PRO A 289 40.97 -8.81 -21.55
CA PRO A 289 40.52 -10.16 -21.21
C PRO A 289 39.78 -10.32 -19.86
N GLY A 290 39.60 -9.25 -19.08
CA GLY A 290 38.96 -9.31 -17.77
C GLY A 290 39.75 -10.12 -16.74
N ASP A 291 41.02 -10.40 -17.02
CA ASP A 291 41.92 -11.07 -16.09
C ASP A 291 42.27 -10.11 -14.95
N VAL A 292 41.40 -10.10 -13.94
CA VAL A 292 41.73 -9.57 -12.62
C VAL A 292 42.77 -10.49 -11.98
N ASP A 293 43.89 -9.92 -11.56
CA ASP A 293 44.85 -10.61 -10.72
C ASP A 293 44.11 -11.24 -9.53
N LYS A 294 43.98 -12.57 -9.55
CA LYS A 294 43.39 -13.31 -8.44
C LYS A 294 44.30 -13.09 -7.25
N LYS A 295 43.93 -12.13 -6.39
CA LYS A 295 44.60 -11.90 -5.12
C LYS A 295 44.64 -13.24 -4.40
N LYS A 296 45.83 -13.80 -4.22
CA LYS A 296 46.04 -15.08 -3.55
C LYS A 296 45.67 -14.89 -2.08
N PHE A 297 44.42 -15.14 -1.74
CA PHE A 297 44.04 -15.35 -0.36
C PHE A 297 44.72 -16.66 0.09
N SER A 298 45.59 -16.59 1.10
CA SER A 298 46.06 -17.82 1.73
C SER A 298 44.85 -18.55 2.30
N LYS A 299 44.79 -19.87 2.14
CA LYS A 299 43.72 -20.71 2.69
C LYS A 299 43.68 -20.69 4.23
N ASP A 300 44.67 -20.07 4.86
CA ASP A 300 44.77 -19.81 6.29
C ASP A 300 44.13 -18.48 6.70
N GLY A 301 43.07 -18.07 6.00
CA GLY A 301 42.31 -16.85 6.24
C GLY A 301 41.58 -16.86 7.58
N ASN A 302 42.34 -16.85 8.69
CA ASN A 302 41.86 -16.45 10.00
C ASN A 302 41.59 -14.94 9.94
N TRP A 303 40.39 -14.58 9.49
CA TRP A 303 39.81 -13.27 9.74
C TRP A 303 39.90 -12.99 11.25
N GLY A 304 40.90 -12.22 11.67
CA GLY A 304 41.10 -11.84 13.07
C GLY A 304 42.52 -11.93 13.62
N ASN A 305 43.49 -12.56 12.95
CA ASN A 305 44.87 -12.58 13.44
C ASN A 305 45.77 -11.65 12.63
N LEU A 306 45.84 -10.38 13.04
CA LEU A 306 46.93 -9.51 12.60
C LEU A 306 48.29 -10.10 13.04
N PRO A 307 49.38 -9.88 12.29
CA PRO A 307 50.72 -10.18 12.77
C PRO A 307 50.99 -9.50 14.13
N GLY A 308 51.78 -10.11 15.01
CA GLY A 308 51.93 -9.64 16.40
C GLY A 308 52.35 -8.17 16.55
N LYS A 309 53.13 -7.65 15.58
CA LYS A 309 53.52 -6.24 15.51
C LYS A 309 52.32 -5.31 15.26
N ASP A 310 51.42 -5.70 14.38
CA ASP A 310 50.24 -4.90 14.02
C ASP A 310 49.14 -5.02 15.08
N GLN A 311 49.05 -6.15 15.79
CA GLN A 311 48.21 -6.28 16.98
C GLN A 311 48.63 -5.32 18.10
N ALA A 312 49.94 -5.20 18.36
CA ALA A 312 50.46 -4.30 19.38
C ALA A 312 50.19 -2.83 19.02
N LYS A 313 50.35 -2.48 17.74
CA LYS A 313 50.01 -1.15 17.22
C LYS A 313 48.52 -0.84 17.37
N ALA A 314 47.65 -1.78 16.98
CA ALA A 314 46.20 -1.64 17.12
C ALA A 314 45.76 -1.49 18.59
N LYS A 315 46.38 -2.23 19.53
CA LYS A 315 46.12 -2.07 20.97
C LYS A 315 46.58 -0.71 21.51
N SER A 316 47.71 -0.20 21.04
CA SER A 316 48.21 1.13 21.41
C SER A 316 47.29 2.23 20.90
N ASP A 317 46.86 2.15 19.63
CA ASP A 317 45.94 3.10 19.01
C ASP A 317 44.55 3.04 19.66
N LEU A 318 44.09 1.85 20.06
CA LEU A 318 42.85 1.67 20.82
C LEU A 318 42.92 2.38 22.18
N ASN A 319 44.01 2.19 22.92
CA ASN A 319 44.20 2.84 24.23
C ASN A 319 44.37 4.36 24.13
N ARG A 320 44.87 4.86 22.99
CA ARG A 320 45.05 6.31 22.75
C ARG A 320 43.76 7.01 22.35
N ASN A 321 42.94 6.36 21.53
CA ASN A 321 41.80 7.01 20.87
C ASN A 321 40.44 6.64 21.49
N PHE A 322 40.37 5.59 22.32
CA PHE A 322 39.12 5.15 22.94
C PHE A 322 39.18 5.21 24.47
N PRO A 323 38.12 5.73 25.13
CA PRO A 323 38.01 5.71 26.58
C PRO A 323 38.12 4.31 27.21
N SER A 324 38.68 4.21 28.42
CA SER A 324 39.07 2.96 29.10
C SER A 324 37.95 1.94 29.32
N HIS A 325 36.68 2.36 29.26
CA HIS A 325 35.54 1.46 29.42
C HIS A 325 35.28 0.58 28.19
N TYR A 326 35.73 0.98 26.99
CA TYR A 326 35.64 0.15 25.79
C TYR A 326 36.65 -1.01 25.79
N GLY A 327 37.82 -0.82 26.41
CA GLY A 327 38.82 -1.89 26.56
C GLY A 327 38.27 -3.12 27.29
N ARG A 328 37.53 -2.91 28.39
CA ARG A 328 36.91 -4.00 29.15
C ARG A 328 35.86 -4.78 28.33
N ALA A 329 35.05 -4.09 27.53
CA ALA A 329 34.04 -4.73 26.68
C ALA A 329 34.67 -5.56 25.56
N ILE A 330 35.75 -5.05 24.97
CA ILE A 330 36.52 -5.72 23.92
C ILE A 330 37.22 -6.97 24.48
N ASP A 331 37.84 -6.87 25.66
CA ASP A 331 38.49 -8.01 26.33
C ASP A 331 37.47 -9.11 26.69
N GLN A 332 36.27 -8.74 27.14
CA GLN A 332 35.18 -9.69 27.41
C GLN A 332 34.71 -10.40 26.13
N TYR A 333 34.60 -9.68 25.02
CA TYR A 333 34.26 -10.26 23.72
C TYR A 333 35.31 -11.27 23.24
N PHE A 334 36.60 -10.92 23.30
CA PHE A 334 37.69 -11.82 22.91
C PHE A 334 37.81 -13.05 23.82
N ARG A 335 37.57 -12.89 25.13
CA ARG A 335 37.53 -14.01 26.08
C ARG A 335 36.41 -15.00 25.72
N LYS A 336 35.19 -14.50 25.48
CA LYS A 336 34.03 -15.32 25.06
C LYS A 336 34.25 -16.02 23.71
N GLN A 337 34.93 -15.38 22.77
CA GLN A 337 35.36 -15.98 21.50
C GLN A 337 36.35 -17.12 21.72
N SER A 338 37.39 -16.91 22.54
CA SER A 338 38.39 -17.94 22.84
C SER A 338 37.79 -19.16 23.57
N GLU A 339 36.83 -18.94 24.47
CA GLU A 339 36.11 -20.00 25.17
C GLU A 339 35.21 -20.82 24.22
N ARG A 340 34.56 -20.16 23.24
CA ARG A 340 33.81 -20.84 22.17
C ARG A 340 34.70 -21.66 21.25
N ALA A 341 35.89 -21.14 20.90
CA ALA A 341 36.87 -21.86 20.10
C ALA A 341 37.44 -23.09 20.84
N ALA A 342 37.64 -22.99 22.16
CA ALA A 342 38.09 -24.11 22.99
C ALA A 342 37.01 -25.20 23.16
N LYS A 343 35.72 -24.84 23.20
CA LYS A 343 34.59 -25.78 23.27
C LYS A 343 34.33 -26.55 21.97
N ASN A 344 34.79 -26.04 20.82
CA ASN A 344 34.58 -26.64 19.49
C ASN A 344 35.77 -27.50 19.02
N LYS A 345 36.69 -27.87 19.92
CA LYS A 345 37.75 -28.84 19.64
C LYS A 345 37.33 -30.18 20.27
N PRO A 346 37.33 -31.31 19.52
CA PRO A 346 36.94 -32.61 20.07
C PRO A 346 37.87 -33.07 21.20
#